data_AF-A0A354F5C1-F1
#
_entry.id   AF-A0A354F5C1-F1
#
_cell.length_a   1.000
_cell.length_b   1.000
_cell.length_c   1.000
_cell.angle_alpha   90.00
_cell.angle_beta   90.00
_cell.angle_gamma   90.00
#
_symmetry.space_group_name_H-M   'P 1'
#
loop_
_entity.id
_entity.type
_entity.pdbx_description
1 polymer ?
#
loop_
_entity_poly.entity_id
_entity_poly.type
_entity_poly.pdbx_seq_one_letter_code
_entity_poly.pdbx_strand_id
1 'polypeptide(L)'
;MWQLIQLEKLHEIEPDIVDKAIEELLDKKVVLKKKVIIGAYLDGEINFGKTAELLGVHPVKLRKMFLSKGIPVKIGIESKEEILAEGASAKAIKEGKK
;
A
#
# COMPACT_ATOMS: atom_id res chain seq x y z
N MET A 1 2.79 -17.92 -15.28
CA MET A 1 1.70 -17.75 -16.29
C MET A 1 2.08 -16.57 -17.17
N TRP A 2 2.00 -16.68 -18.50
CA TRP A 2 2.56 -15.66 -19.42
C TRP A 2 1.81 -14.31 -19.37
N GLN A 3 0.54 -14.31 -18.97
CA GLN A 3 -0.33 -13.13 -18.88
C GLN A 3 0.23 -12.06 -17.94
N LEU A 4 0.76 -12.46 -16.77
CA LEU A 4 1.32 -11.51 -15.80
C LEU A 4 2.53 -10.75 -16.37
N ILE A 5 3.41 -11.45 -17.09
CA ILE A 5 4.58 -10.87 -17.74
C ILE A 5 4.16 -9.85 -18.81
N GLN A 6 3.07 -10.12 -19.54
CA GLN A 6 2.58 -9.18 -20.56
C GLN A 6 1.90 -7.96 -19.94
N LEU A 7 1.19 -8.11 -18.81
CA LEU A 7 0.61 -6.99 -18.08
C LEU A 7 1.70 -6.06 -17.51
N GLU A 8 2.79 -6.62 -16.96
CA GLU A 8 3.93 -5.85 -16.50
C GLU A 8 4.58 -5.06 -17.65
N LYS A 9 4.83 -5.71 -18.80
CA LYS A 9 5.35 -5.02 -19.99
C LYS A 9 4.40 -3.95 -20.52
N LEU A 10 3.09 -4.18 -20.47
CA LEU A 10 2.10 -3.21 -20.91
C LEU A 10 2.03 -2.02 -19.97
N HIS A 11 2.22 -2.21 -18.67
CA HIS A 11 2.23 -1.13 -17.69
C HIS A 11 3.35 -0.11 -17.97
N GLU A 12 4.50 -0.55 -18.49
CA GLU A 12 5.60 0.33 -18.91
C GLU A 12 5.26 1.21 -20.13
N ILE A 13 4.30 0.80 -20.97
CA ILE A 13 3.95 1.47 -22.23
C ILE A 13 2.64 2.27 -22.08
N GLU A 14 1.64 1.68 -21.44
CA GLU A 14 0.28 2.22 -21.25
C GLU A 14 -0.21 1.91 -19.81
N PRO A 15 0.31 2.62 -18.79
CA PRO A 15 0.03 2.32 -17.38
C PRO A 15 -1.47 2.44 -17.03
N ASP A 16 -2.15 3.47 -17.56
CA ASP A 16 -3.56 3.74 -17.26
C ASP A 16 -4.49 2.56 -17.58
N ILE A 17 -4.19 1.80 -18.65
CA ILE A 17 -4.98 0.63 -19.06
C ILE A 17 -4.82 -0.50 -18.03
N VAL A 18 -3.59 -0.74 -17.59
CA VAL A 18 -3.27 -1.81 -16.64
C VAL A 18 -3.81 -1.44 -15.26
N ASP A 19 -3.61 -0.21 -14.81
CA ASP A 19 -4.08 0.29 -13.52
C ASP A 19 -5.60 0.16 -13.41
N LYS A 20 -6.33 0.64 -14.42
CA LYS A 20 -7.78 0.52 -14.46
C LYS A 20 -8.25 -0.95 -14.45
N ALA A 21 -7.58 -1.82 -15.19
CA ALA A 21 -7.91 -3.25 -15.20
C ALA A 21 -7.67 -3.91 -13.83
N ILE A 22 -6.58 -3.55 -13.15
CA ILE A 22 -6.28 -4.02 -11.79
C ILE A 22 -7.31 -3.49 -10.80
N GLU A 23 -7.62 -2.19 -10.82
CA GLU A 23 -8.66 -1.59 -9.96
C GLU A 23 -9.99 -2.33 -10.10
N GLU A 24 -10.47 -2.52 -11.33
CA GLU A 24 -11.70 -3.25 -11.60
C GLU A 24 -11.66 -4.69 -11.07
N LEU A 25 -10.55 -5.40 -11.25
CA LEU A 25 -10.38 -6.76 -10.75
C LEU A 25 -10.44 -6.80 -9.22
N LEU A 26 -9.72 -5.90 -8.55
CA LEU A 26 -9.65 -5.86 -7.09
C LEU A 26 -11.00 -5.45 -6.49
N ASP A 27 -11.73 -4.53 -7.12
CA ASP A 27 -13.07 -4.15 -6.68
C ASP A 27 -14.08 -5.30 -6.84
N LYS A 28 -14.00 -6.05 -7.94
CA LYS A 28 -14.85 -7.24 -8.17
C LYS A 28 -14.50 -8.41 -7.24
N LYS A 29 -13.24 -8.53 -6.81
CA LYS A 29 -12.73 -9.68 -6.05
C LYS A 29 -12.18 -9.26 -4.69
N VAL A 30 -13.08 -8.96 -3.75
CA VAL A 30 -12.76 -8.49 -2.39
C VAL A 30 -11.75 -9.38 -1.65
N VAL A 31 -11.84 -10.71 -1.78
CA VAL A 31 -10.88 -11.63 -1.13
C VAL A 31 -9.48 -11.47 -1.74
N LEU A 32 -9.39 -11.33 -3.06
CA LEU A 32 -8.13 -11.09 -3.76
C LEU A 32 -7.54 -9.73 -3.36
N LYS A 33 -8.34 -8.66 -3.37
CA LYS A 33 -7.94 -7.32 -2.91
C LYS A 33 -7.31 -7.35 -1.54
N LYS A 34 -7.95 -8.01 -0.57
CA LYS A 34 -7.40 -8.17 0.78
C LYS A 34 -6.05 -8.89 0.79
N LYS A 35 -5.88 -9.94 -0.02
CA LYS A 35 -4.64 -10.72 -0.09
C LYS A 35 -3.51 -9.90 -0.72
N VAL A 36 -3.79 -9.18 -1.80
CA VAL A 36 -2.82 -8.30 -2.48
C VAL A 36 -2.34 -7.19 -1.54
N ILE A 37 -3.26 -6.50 -0.85
CA ILE A 37 -2.90 -5.46 0.12
C ILE A 37 -2.01 -6.01 1.25
N ILE A 38 -2.33 -7.20 1.78
CA ILE A 38 -1.50 -7.82 2.83
C ILE A 38 -0.13 -8.22 2.29
N GLY A 39 -0.04 -8.70 1.04
CA GLY A 39 1.23 -8.98 0.35
C GLY A 39 2.10 -7.73 0.27
N ALA A 40 1.57 -6.64 -0.29
CA ALA A 40 2.26 -5.36 -0.40
C ALA A 40 2.74 -4.83 0.96
N TYR A 41 1.98 -5.06 2.04
CA TYR A 41 2.44 -4.72 3.40
C TYR A 41 3.64 -5.57 3.85
N LEU A 42 3.59 -6.87 3.61
CA LEU A 42 4.66 -7.80 3.99
C LEU A 42 5.95 -7.50 3.22
N ASP A 43 5.82 -7.13 1.95
CA ASP A 43 6.93 -6.75 1.06
C ASP A 43 7.45 -5.33 1.37
N GLY A 44 6.75 -4.56 2.21
CA GLY A 44 7.15 -3.21 2.62
C GLY A 44 6.81 -2.11 1.62
N GLU A 45 6.08 -2.43 0.56
CA GLU A 45 5.62 -1.47 -0.46
C GLU A 45 4.59 -0.49 0.11
N ILE A 46 3.81 -0.92 1.11
CA ILE A 46 2.88 -0.06 1.84
C ILE A 46 3.07 -0.20 3.35
N ASN A 47 2.92 0.93 4.06
CA ASN A 47 3.00 0.94 5.51
C ASN A 47 1.70 0.43 6.18
N PHE A 48 1.76 0.22 7.50
CA PHE A 48 0.63 -0.29 8.28
C PHE A 48 -0.60 0.65 8.24
N GLY A 49 -0.36 1.97 8.21
CA GLY A 49 -1.43 2.98 8.11
C GLY A 49 -2.17 2.88 6.78
N LYS A 50 -1.43 2.84 5.67
CA LYS A 50 -1.98 2.68 4.32
C LYS A 50 -2.71 1.35 4.16
N THR A 51 -2.19 0.29 4.78
CA THR A 51 -2.87 -1.01 4.82
C THR A 51 -4.23 -0.91 5.52
N ALA A 52 -4.32 -0.19 6.64
CA ALA A 52 -5.57 0.00 7.39
C ALA A 52 -6.60 0.78 6.56
N GLU A 53 -6.16 1.84 5.88
CA GLU A 53 -6.96 2.64 4.96
C GLU A 53 -7.53 1.79 3.82
N LEU A 54 -6.68 1.08 3.08
CA LEU A 54 -7.09 0.28 1.91
C LEU A 54 -8.00 -0.90 2.28
N LEU A 55 -7.85 -1.44 3.49
CA LEU A 55 -8.73 -2.50 4.01
C LEU A 55 -10.02 -1.95 4.62
N GLY A 56 -10.18 -0.63 4.76
CA GLY A 56 -11.34 0.01 5.37
C GLY A 56 -11.52 -0.36 6.85
N VAL A 57 -10.43 -0.54 7.59
CA VAL A 57 -10.45 -0.94 9.00
C VAL A 57 -9.65 0.01 9.88
N HIS A 58 -10.14 0.23 11.10
CA HIS A 58 -9.39 1.02 12.07
C HIS A 58 -8.04 0.35 12.43
N PRO A 59 -6.93 1.09 12.59
CA PRO A 59 -5.60 0.54 12.88
C PRO A 59 -5.55 -0.44 14.06
N VAL A 60 -6.30 -0.16 15.14
CA VAL A 60 -6.42 -1.05 16.31
C VAL A 60 -7.01 -2.42 15.93
N LYS A 61 -8.00 -2.44 15.04
CA LYS A 61 -8.63 -3.68 14.55
C LYS A 61 -7.69 -4.43 13.61
N LEU A 62 -6.97 -3.71 12.74
CA LEU A 62 -5.95 -4.30 11.87
C LEU A 62 -4.86 -5.00 12.69
N ARG A 63 -4.39 -4.35 13.77
CA ARG A 63 -3.36 -4.90 14.65
C ARG A 63 -3.79 -6.23 15.27
N LYS A 64 -5.01 -6.28 15.82
CA LYS A 64 -5.58 -7.53 16.36
C LYS A 64 -5.68 -8.62 15.29
N MET A 65 -6.13 -8.26 14.08
CA MET A 65 -6.24 -9.20 12.97
C MET A 65 -4.87 -9.77 12.57
N PHE A 66 -3.85 -8.93 12.43
CA PHE A 66 -2.51 -9.36 12.05
C PHE A 66 -1.89 -10.27 13.11
N LEU A 67 -1.94 -9.87 14.39
CA LEU A 67 -1.46 -10.70 15.50
C LEU A 67 -2.16 -12.07 15.54
N SER A 68 -3.48 -12.11 15.36
CA SER A 68 -4.25 -13.37 15.34
C SER A 68 -3.89 -14.30 14.18
N LYS A 69 -3.29 -13.76 13.11
CA LYS A 69 -2.90 -14.48 11.89
C LYS A 69 -1.38 -14.74 11.82
N GLY A 70 -0.63 -14.38 12.87
CA GLY A 70 0.83 -14.45 12.86
C GLY A 70 1.50 -13.50 11.88
N ILE A 71 0.78 -12.47 11.40
CA ILE A 71 1.34 -11.45 10.52
C ILE A 71 2.11 -10.45 11.39
N PRO A 72 3.39 -10.17 11.09
CA PRO A 72 4.19 -9.23 11.87
C PRO A 72 3.56 -7.84 11.82
N VAL A 73 3.51 -7.15 12.97
CA VAL A 73 3.07 -5.75 13.04
C VAL A 73 4.29 -4.89 13.28
N LYS A 74 4.89 -4.38 12.21
CA LYS A 74 5.95 -3.37 12.27
C LYS A 74 5.33 -2.05 12.72
N ILE A 75 5.61 -1.60 13.94
CA ILE A 75 5.20 -0.28 14.44
C ILE A 75 6.45 0.58 14.57
N GLY A 76 6.52 1.63 13.76
CA GLY A 76 7.62 2.58 13.79
C GLY A 76 8.77 2.23 12.86
N ILE A 77 9.56 3.25 12.62
CA ILE A 77 10.54 3.44 11.55
C ILE A 77 11.86 2.78 12.01
N GLU A 78 12.37 1.79 11.29
CA GLU A 78 13.71 1.24 11.60
C GLU A 78 14.85 2.13 11.08
N SER A 79 14.54 3.24 10.41
CA SER A 79 15.54 4.10 9.77
C SER A 79 15.28 5.59 10.01
N LYS A 80 16.20 6.24 10.72
CA LYS A 80 16.24 7.71 10.90
C LYS A 80 16.13 8.48 9.59
N GLU A 81 16.45 7.85 8.45
CA GLU A 81 16.42 8.45 7.13
C GLU A 81 15.00 8.84 6.66
N GLU A 82 13.96 8.07 7.01
CA GLU A 82 12.59 8.29 6.49
C GLU A 82 11.86 9.45 7.21
N ILE A 83 12.23 9.72 8.47
CA ILE A 83 11.70 10.84 9.28
C ILE A 83 12.00 12.19 8.60
N LEU A 84 13.14 12.31 7.92
CA LEU A 84 13.56 13.54 7.27
C LEU A 84 12.78 13.82 5.99
N ALA A 85 12.32 12.78 5.28
CA ALA A 85 11.59 12.92 4.02
C ALA A 85 10.12 13.37 4.23
N GLU A 86 9.43 12.81 5.23
CA GLU A 86 8.06 13.24 5.57
C GLU A 86 8.05 14.64 6.23
N GLY A 87 9.07 14.94 7.05
CA GLY A 87 9.23 16.27 7.66
C GLY A 87 9.48 17.38 6.63
N ALA A 88 10.22 17.10 5.56
CA ALA A 88 10.46 18.05 4.47
C ALA A 88 9.19 18.31 3.64
N SER A 89 8.39 17.27 3.35
CA SER A 89 7.16 17.41 2.58
C SER A 89 6.07 18.20 3.33
N ALA A 90 5.94 18.01 4.65
CA ALA A 90 4.98 18.78 5.45
C ALA A 90 5.39 20.26 5.64
N LYS A 91 6.69 20.58 5.62
CA LYS A 91 7.18 21.94 5.78
C LYS A 91 7.00 22.79 4.51
N ALA A 92 7.19 22.18 3.34
CA ALA A 92 6.98 22.84 2.04
C ALA A 92 5.52 23.31 1.83
N ILE A 93 4.53 22.62 2.39
CA ILE A 93 3.11 23.00 2.25
C ILE A 93 2.73 24.19 3.15
N LYS A 94 3.46 24.42 4.25
CA LYS A 94 3.20 25.55 5.16
C LYS A 94 3.89 26.85 4.75
N GLU A 95 4.99 26.79 4.01
CA GLU A 95 5.77 27.97 3.63
C GLU A 95 5.31 28.59 2.29
N GLY A 96 4.46 27.92 1.51
CA GLY A 96 3.89 28.44 0.25
C GLY A 96 2.56 29.19 0.36
N LYS A 97 2.08 29.51 1.59
CA LYS A 97 0.83 30.26 1.84
C LYS A 97 1.06 31.57 2.60
N LYS A 98 2.17 32.26 2.36
CA LYS A 98 2.38 33.62 2.87
C LYS A 98 2.73 34.58 1.75
#